data_AF-A0A7R9KR44-F1
#
_entry.id   AF-A0A7R9KR44-F1
#
_cell.length_a   1.000
_cell.length_b   1.000
_cell.length_c   1.000
_cell.angle_alpha   90.00
_cell.angle_beta   90.00
_cell.angle_gamma   90.00
#
_symmetry.space_group_name_H-M   'P 1'
#
loop_
_entity.id
_entity.type
_entity.pdbx_description
1 polymer ?
#
loop_
_entity_poly.entity_id
_entity_poly.type
_entity_poly.pdbx_seq_one_letter_code
_entity_poly.pdbx_strand_id
1 'polypeptide(L)'
;MDETFKSLVNALLKTSVTDQSFESMTTREKQIHQLLRHRKCPLDGWDESAIELLVNRLALMDSNNFVHNYGLGEREARFASPLVARRHYRLGHGIGRSGDICELQPKAIGSSLLNVLTNSLLLDVIQSVGVANTRACFVVPMATGMSLVLCLLTIRQSRPNAKFVIWPRIDQKSCFKCILTAGFTPVIIDNKILDNNSLETDVEAIEEKIKELGNENIVCILSTTSCFAPRNADNLEIISKLCLQQSIPHLVNNAYGIQSSKCMHLLETSSRVGRIDAFVQSTDKNFMVPVGGSIIAGFDTHFINEISSTYAGRGSSTPSLDLLITLLHLGINGYKTLLKERKDNYNYLKEQMKIIANKFNANVIENKSNQISIAMTLNMFSNSSIKETELGSMLFKRSISGARVVAIDGKTKTIGKYEFKNWGSHTNSYNDSYITAAAAIETQVKKDVSDVYNIYTTQAFYVQIPTDALSKSLAPIDAIEFIPSILGMPDLPVWMQYKHVNHSQKAYLYGSPALDDDRDIEIEVISINQFNYETHKQVMKFRVTKREKICSTHP
;
A
#
# COMPACT_ATOMS: atom_id res chain seq x y z
N MET A 1 -20.59 -25.39 -17.88
CA MET A 1 -21.60 -24.76 -18.76
C MET A 1 -22.81 -25.66 -18.77
N ASP A 2 -24.01 -25.12 -18.79
CA ASP A 2 -25.21 -25.93 -18.99
C ASP A 2 -25.22 -26.46 -20.43
N GLU A 3 -24.99 -27.77 -20.59
CA GLU A 3 -25.01 -28.45 -21.89
C GLU A 3 -26.35 -28.23 -22.61
N THR A 4 -27.43 -28.02 -21.84
CA THR A 4 -28.76 -27.69 -22.35
C THR A 4 -28.76 -26.32 -23.04
N PHE A 5 -28.20 -25.29 -22.40
CA PHE A 5 -28.09 -23.95 -22.98
C PHE A 5 -27.26 -23.95 -24.27
N LYS A 6 -26.11 -24.64 -24.26
CA LYS A 6 -25.26 -24.80 -25.45
C LYS A 6 -26.02 -25.46 -26.60
N SER A 7 -26.75 -26.54 -26.31
CA SER A 7 -27.59 -27.26 -27.29
C SER A 7 -28.68 -26.36 -27.89
N LEU A 8 -29.40 -25.60 -27.06
CA LEU A 8 -30.47 -24.70 -27.52
C LEU A 8 -29.96 -23.58 -28.42
N VAL A 9 -28.81 -22.99 -28.12
CA VAL A 9 -28.20 -21.95 -28.97
C VAL A 9 -27.70 -22.52 -30.30
N ASN A 10 -27.09 -23.71 -30.28
CA ASN A 10 -26.65 -24.40 -31.50
C ASN A 10 -27.82 -24.82 -32.40
N ALA A 11 -29.04 -24.97 -31.85
CA ALA A 11 -30.25 -25.20 -32.66
C ALA A 11 -30.73 -23.92 -33.38
N LEU A 12 -30.36 -22.73 -32.88
CA LEU A 12 -30.78 -21.44 -33.43
C LEU A 12 -29.74 -20.80 -34.35
N LEU A 13 -28.45 -21.12 -34.15
CA LEU A 13 -27.31 -20.49 -34.81
C LEU A 13 -26.37 -21.55 -35.40
N LYS A 14 -25.51 -21.14 -36.36
CA LYS A 14 -24.53 -22.06 -36.96
C LYS A 14 -23.52 -22.54 -35.92
N THR A 15 -23.46 -23.85 -35.73
CA THR A 15 -22.61 -24.55 -34.74
C THR A 15 -21.14 -24.15 -34.80
N SER A 16 -20.58 -23.98 -36.00
CA SER A 16 -19.15 -23.64 -36.18
C SER A 16 -18.77 -22.26 -35.63
N VAL A 17 -19.73 -21.33 -35.51
CA VAL A 17 -19.49 -19.97 -35.00
C VAL A 17 -19.76 -19.90 -33.50
N THR A 18 -20.76 -20.65 -33.03
CA THR A 18 -21.17 -20.67 -31.62
C THR A 18 -20.21 -21.47 -30.75
N ASP A 19 -19.59 -22.54 -31.26
CA ASP A 19 -18.63 -23.34 -30.49
C ASP A 19 -17.43 -22.53 -30.02
N GLN A 20 -16.86 -21.67 -30.88
CA GLN A 20 -15.77 -20.77 -30.50
C GLN A 20 -16.18 -19.83 -29.35
N SER A 21 -17.42 -19.33 -29.37
CA SER A 21 -17.96 -18.46 -28.31
C SER A 21 -18.07 -19.22 -26.99
N PHE A 22 -18.57 -20.46 -27.03
CA PHE A 22 -18.67 -21.32 -25.84
C PHE A 22 -17.32 -21.75 -25.29
N GLU A 23 -16.34 -22.01 -26.15
CA GLU A 23 -14.97 -22.29 -25.72
C GLU A 23 -14.37 -21.08 -24.98
N SER A 24 -14.55 -19.87 -25.50
CA SER A 24 -14.11 -18.63 -24.84
C SER A 24 -14.75 -18.44 -23.46
N MET A 25 -16.06 -18.69 -23.33
CA MET A 25 -16.75 -18.67 -22.04
C MET A 25 -16.20 -19.73 -21.07
N THR A 26 -15.95 -20.94 -21.58
CA THR A 26 -15.41 -22.06 -20.78
C THR A 26 -14.02 -21.75 -20.23
N THR A 27 -13.23 -20.90 -20.87
CA THR A 27 -11.93 -20.47 -20.36
C THR A 27 -12.05 -19.70 -19.05
N ARG A 28 -13.00 -18.77 -18.93
CA ARG A 28 -13.25 -18.04 -17.67
C ARG A 28 -13.81 -18.94 -16.57
N GLU A 29 -14.67 -19.89 -16.95
CA GLU A 29 -15.16 -20.93 -16.04
C GLU A 29 -14.03 -21.78 -15.45
N LYS A 30 -13.06 -22.17 -16.30
CA LYS A 30 -11.89 -22.93 -15.86
C LYS A 30 -11.06 -22.15 -14.85
N GLN A 31 -10.89 -20.84 -15.01
CA GLN A 31 -10.20 -19.99 -14.03
C GLN A 31 -10.91 -20.02 -12.67
N ILE A 32 -12.24 -19.87 -12.64
CA ILE A 32 -13.04 -19.96 -11.41
C ILE A 32 -12.92 -21.35 -10.77
N HIS A 33 -12.99 -22.42 -11.55
CA HIS A 33 -12.83 -23.79 -11.04
C HIS A 33 -11.43 -24.01 -10.45
N GLN A 34 -10.39 -23.51 -11.10
CA GLN A 34 -9.01 -23.59 -10.58
C GLN A 34 -8.88 -22.82 -9.27
N LEU A 35 -9.44 -21.60 -9.18
CA LEU A 35 -9.48 -20.82 -7.95
C LEU A 35 -10.17 -21.58 -6.82
N LEU A 36 -11.36 -22.14 -7.04
CA LEU A 36 -12.10 -22.88 -6.03
C LEU A 36 -11.39 -24.17 -5.59
N ARG A 37 -10.72 -24.85 -6.53
CA ARG A 37 -10.00 -26.11 -6.27
C ARG A 37 -8.71 -25.88 -5.48
N HIS A 38 -7.92 -24.90 -5.89
CA HIS A 38 -6.59 -24.68 -5.32
C HIS A 38 -6.59 -23.65 -4.19
N ARG A 39 -7.52 -22.69 -4.22
CA ARG A 39 -7.65 -21.57 -3.28
C ARG A 39 -6.35 -20.79 -3.11
N LYS A 40 -5.64 -20.63 -4.23
CA LYS A 40 -4.38 -19.88 -4.34
C LYS A 40 -4.58 -18.64 -5.19
N CYS A 41 -3.75 -17.64 -4.95
CA CYS A 41 -3.73 -16.46 -5.79
C CYS A 41 -3.29 -16.87 -7.21
N PRO A 42 -3.97 -16.42 -8.28
CA PRO A 42 -3.55 -16.76 -9.63
C PRO A 42 -2.14 -16.21 -9.89
N LEU A 43 -1.35 -16.90 -10.72
CA LEU A 43 0.00 -16.42 -11.05
C LEU A 43 -0.07 -15.07 -11.76
N ASP A 44 -0.94 -14.98 -12.76
CA ASP A 44 -1.20 -13.77 -13.53
C ASP A 44 -2.61 -13.24 -13.25
N GLY A 45 -2.76 -11.92 -13.34
CA GLY A 45 -4.01 -11.21 -13.12
C GLY A 45 -5.15 -11.66 -14.04
N TRP A 46 -6.36 -11.64 -13.52
CA TRP A 46 -7.59 -11.88 -14.29
C TRP A 46 -8.08 -10.60 -14.96
N ASP A 47 -8.76 -10.73 -16.10
CA ASP A 47 -9.50 -9.63 -16.70
C ASP A 47 -10.72 -9.26 -15.85
N GLU A 48 -11.14 -7.99 -15.94
CA GLU A 48 -12.28 -7.46 -15.17
C GLU A 48 -13.54 -8.29 -15.35
N SER A 49 -13.82 -8.77 -16.58
CA SER A 49 -15.02 -9.57 -16.85
C SER A 49 -14.99 -10.91 -16.11
N ALA A 50 -13.84 -11.56 -15.94
CA ALA A 50 -13.71 -12.79 -15.17
C ALA A 50 -13.91 -12.54 -13.67
N ILE A 51 -13.38 -11.43 -13.14
CA ILE A 51 -13.56 -11.03 -11.74
C ILE A 51 -15.03 -10.71 -11.46
N GLU A 52 -15.66 -9.89 -12.30
CA GLU A 52 -17.08 -9.55 -12.15
C GLU A 52 -17.98 -10.78 -12.29
N LEU A 53 -17.65 -11.72 -13.18
CA LEU A 53 -18.40 -12.98 -13.30
C LEU A 53 -18.35 -13.78 -11.99
N LEU A 54 -17.18 -13.89 -11.35
CA LEU A 54 -17.04 -14.55 -10.05
C LEU A 54 -17.84 -13.81 -8.97
N VAL A 55 -17.65 -12.51 -8.82
CA VAL A 55 -18.29 -11.71 -7.77
C VAL A 55 -19.82 -11.74 -7.91
N ASN A 56 -20.35 -11.62 -9.13
CA ASN A 56 -21.78 -11.73 -9.38
C ASN A 56 -22.33 -13.12 -9.04
N ARG A 57 -21.60 -14.20 -9.31
CA ARG A 57 -22.01 -15.55 -8.88
C ARG A 57 -22.08 -15.68 -7.38
N LEU A 58 -21.06 -15.18 -6.68
CA LEU A 58 -21.06 -15.16 -5.22
C LEU A 58 -22.27 -14.38 -4.71
N ALA A 59 -22.53 -13.18 -5.24
CA ALA A 59 -23.69 -12.39 -4.85
C ALA A 59 -25.03 -13.14 -5.02
N LEU A 60 -25.22 -13.85 -6.13
CA LEU A 60 -26.44 -14.61 -6.41
C LEU A 60 -26.64 -15.80 -5.45
N MET A 61 -25.61 -16.24 -4.72
CA MET A 61 -25.71 -17.29 -3.71
C MET A 61 -26.19 -16.80 -2.34
N ASP A 62 -26.26 -15.48 -2.12
CA ASP A 62 -26.80 -14.90 -0.90
C ASP A 62 -28.33 -14.84 -0.95
N SER A 63 -28.99 -15.21 0.14
CA SER A 63 -30.45 -15.37 0.18
C SER A 63 -31.22 -14.09 -0.18
N ASN A 64 -30.68 -12.91 0.13
CA ASN A 64 -31.27 -11.62 -0.24
C ASN A 64 -31.35 -11.36 -1.76
N ASN A 65 -30.67 -12.18 -2.57
CA ASN A 65 -30.68 -12.09 -4.03
C ASN A 65 -31.45 -13.25 -4.70
N PHE A 66 -32.05 -14.17 -3.94
CA PHE A 66 -32.86 -15.24 -4.52
C PHE A 66 -34.17 -14.68 -5.09
N VAL A 67 -34.59 -15.21 -6.25
CA VAL A 67 -35.81 -14.77 -6.96
C VAL A 67 -37.07 -14.96 -6.10
N HIS A 68 -37.13 -16.07 -5.34
CA HIS A 68 -38.25 -16.41 -4.48
C HIS A 68 -37.82 -16.43 -3.01
N ASN A 69 -37.48 -15.26 -2.46
CA ASN A 69 -37.21 -15.09 -1.03
C ASN A 69 -38.24 -14.17 -0.36
N TYR A 70 -38.81 -14.64 0.75
CA TYR A 70 -39.68 -13.86 1.63
C TYR A 70 -38.98 -13.67 2.98
N GLY A 71 -38.19 -12.60 3.09
CA GLY A 71 -37.49 -12.28 4.32
C GLY A 71 -38.45 -11.71 5.37
N LEU A 72 -38.86 -12.52 6.35
CA LEU A 72 -39.71 -12.10 7.48
C LEU A 72 -38.92 -11.69 8.73
N GLY A 73 -37.58 -11.83 8.70
CA GLY A 73 -36.72 -11.44 9.80
C GLY A 73 -36.43 -9.94 9.87
N GLU A 74 -35.76 -9.56 10.97
CA GLU A 74 -35.26 -8.22 11.24
C GLU A 74 -34.00 -7.90 10.41
N ARG A 75 -33.20 -8.93 10.08
CA ARG A 75 -31.92 -8.78 9.36
C ARG A 75 -31.90 -9.59 8.06
N GLU A 76 -32.60 -9.07 7.06
CA GLU A 76 -32.80 -9.69 5.73
C GLU A 76 -32.01 -9.00 4.61
N ALA A 77 -31.01 -8.18 4.95
CA ALA A 77 -30.14 -7.49 3.99
C ALA A 77 -30.90 -6.70 2.89
N ARG A 78 -32.03 -6.09 3.26
CA ARG A 78 -32.83 -5.24 2.36
C ARG A 78 -32.06 -3.94 2.07
N PHE A 79 -31.92 -3.59 0.78
CA PHE A 79 -31.32 -2.33 0.36
C PHE A 79 -32.38 -1.30 0.01
N ALA A 80 -32.35 -0.12 0.65
CA ALA A 80 -33.23 0.99 0.29
C ALA A 80 -32.73 1.74 -0.97
N SER A 81 -31.41 1.92 -1.12
CA SER A 81 -30.81 2.64 -2.25
C SER A 81 -30.23 1.66 -3.29
N PRO A 82 -30.66 1.75 -4.56
CA PRO A 82 -30.07 0.96 -5.63
C PRO A 82 -28.58 1.24 -5.85
N LEU A 83 -28.12 2.47 -5.59
CA LEU A 83 -26.70 2.82 -5.71
C LEU A 83 -25.86 2.07 -4.67
N VAL A 84 -26.36 1.97 -3.43
CA VAL A 84 -25.70 1.21 -2.36
C VAL A 84 -25.68 -0.28 -2.69
N ALA A 85 -26.78 -0.82 -3.22
CA ALA A 85 -26.82 -2.23 -3.63
C ALA A 85 -25.79 -2.53 -4.73
N ARG A 86 -25.74 -1.70 -5.79
CA ARG A 86 -24.82 -1.93 -6.93
C ARG A 86 -23.35 -1.80 -6.56
N ARG A 87 -22.96 -0.77 -5.81
CA ARG A 87 -21.54 -0.57 -5.43
C ARG A 87 -20.98 -1.66 -4.52
N HIS A 88 -21.85 -2.47 -3.89
CA HIS A 88 -21.49 -3.62 -3.06
C HIS A 88 -21.77 -4.95 -3.76
N TYR A 89 -22.02 -4.96 -5.07
CA TYR A 89 -22.40 -6.16 -5.82
C TYR A 89 -23.59 -6.92 -5.20
N ARG A 90 -24.47 -6.22 -4.47
CA ARG A 90 -25.63 -6.78 -3.73
C ARG A 90 -25.27 -7.76 -2.60
N LEU A 91 -24.03 -7.74 -2.12
CA LEU A 91 -23.58 -8.49 -0.93
C LEU A 91 -23.97 -7.71 0.34
N GLY A 92 -25.13 -8.01 0.91
CA GLY A 92 -25.72 -7.21 2.00
C GLY A 92 -25.63 -7.80 3.41
N HIS A 93 -25.28 -9.07 3.55
CA HIS A 93 -25.33 -9.76 4.85
C HIS A 93 -24.07 -9.62 5.71
N GLY A 94 -22.97 -9.13 5.14
CA GLY A 94 -21.65 -9.08 5.78
C GLY A 94 -20.98 -10.46 5.85
N ILE A 95 -19.93 -10.55 6.67
CA ILE A 95 -19.19 -11.79 6.95
C ILE A 95 -19.40 -12.26 8.39
N GLY A 96 -19.24 -13.57 8.61
CA GLY A 96 -19.29 -14.19 9.91
C GLY A 96 -20.69 -14.35 10.51
N ARG A 97 -20.69 -14.75 11.79
CA ARG A 97 -21.87 -14.94 12.63
C ARG A 97 -21.70 -14.22 13.96
N SER A 98 -22.65 -14.40 14.87
CA SER A 98 -22.64 -13.72 16.16
C SER A 98 -21.45 -14.10 17.06
N GLY A 99 -20.90 -15.31 16.90
CA GLY A 99 -19.83 -15.84 17.75
C GLY A 99 -18.45 -15.91 17.10
N ASP A 100 -18.33 -15.80 15.78
CA ASP A 100 -17.04 -15.84 15.07
C ASP A 100 -17.16 -15.16 13.70
N ILE A 101 -16.21 -14.26 13.41
CA ILE A 101 -16.16 -13.48 12.17
C ILE A 101 -15.80 -14.31 10.92
N CYS A 102 -15.20 -15.49 11.10
CA CYS A 102 -14.86 -16.43 10.04
C CYS A 102 -15.89 -17.55 9.84
N GLU A 103 -16.94 -17.61 10.67
CA GLU A 103 -17.96 -18.66 10.58
C GLU A 103 -18.85 -18.52 9.32
N LEU A 104 -19.22 -19.66 8.72
CA LEU A 104 -20.15 -19.74 7.61
C LEU A 104 -21.50 -19.13 7.97
N GLN A 105 -22.02 -18.20 7.16
CA GLN A 105 -23.35 -17.61 7.31
C GLN A 105 -24.39 -18.33 6.44
N PRO A 106 -25.37 -19.07 7.01
CA PRO A 106 -26.36 -19.81 6.21
C PRO A 106 -27.21 -18.94 5.29
N LYS A 107 -27.49 -17.68 5.69
CA LYS A 107 -28.22 -16.72 4.85
C LYS A 107 -27.37 -16.10 3.72
N ALA A 108 -26.06 -16.30 3.75
CA ALA A 108 -25.10 -15.59 2.91
C ALA A 108 -23.92 -16.51 2.53
N ILE A 109 -24.23 -17.59 1.81
CA ILE A 109 -23.24 -18.57 1.37
C ILE A 109 -22.22 -17.93 0.43
N GLY A 110 -22.66 -17.01 -0.43
CA GLY A 110 -21.81 -16.25 -1.32
C GLY A 110 -20.82 -15.36 -0.59
N SER A 111 -21.31 -14.54 0.34
CA SER A 111 -20.46 -13.70 1.20
C SER A 111 -19.49 -14.54 2.06
N SER A 112 -19.92 -15.73 2.50
CA SER A 112 -19.06 -16.64 3.26
C SER A 112 -17.95 -17.25 2.39
N LEU A 113 -18.28 -17.70 1.19
CA LEU A 113 -17.32 -18.22 0.23
C LEU A 113 -16.33 -17.14 -0.23
N LEU A 114 -16.82 -15.91 -0.44
CA LEU A 114 -15.97 -14.74 -0.68
C LEU A 114 -14.93 -14.59 0.42
N ASN A 115 -15.35 -14.59 1.69
CA ASN A 115 -14.43 -14.42 2.83
C ASN A 115 -13.39 -15.55 2.90
N VAL A 116 -13.81 -16.80 2.69
CA VAL A 116 -12.91 -17.97 2.66
C VAL A 116 -11.88 -17.84 1.54
N LEU A 117 -12.31 -17.45 0.35
CA LEU A 117 -11.40 -17.25 -0.78
C LEU A 117 -10.43 -16.11 -0.50
N THR A 118 -10.90 -14.95 -0.03
CA THR A 118 -10.02 -13.82 0.31
C THR A 118 -8.95 -14.23 1.32
N ASN A 119 -9.33 -14.89 2.42
CA ASN A 119 -8.39 -15.32 3.44
C ASN A 119 -7.36 -16.33 2.90
N SER A 120 -7.78 -17.28 2.06
CA SER A 120 -6.89 -18.28 1.46
C SER A 120 -5.90 -17.66 0.47
N LEU A 121 -6.37 -16.75 -0.39
CA LEU A 121 -5.54 -16.04 -1.36
C LEU A 121 -4.52 -15.16 -0.64
N LEU A 122 -4.96 -14.49 0.42
CA LEU A 122 -4.10 -13.65 1.23
C LEU A 122 -3.02 -14.46 1.95
N LEU A 123 -3.36 -15.63 2.48
CA LEU A 123 -2.38 -16.55 3.09
C LEU A 123 -1.31 -16.96 2.08
N ASP A 124 -1.73 -17.34 0.87
CA ASP A 124 -0.84 -17.72 -0.23
C ASP A 124 0.08 -16.54 -0.64
N VAL A 125 -0.44 -15.31 -0.66
CA VAL A 125 0.35 -14.10 -0.91
C VAL A 125 1.37 -13.87 0.21
N ILE A 126 0.96 -13.88 1.49
CA ILE A 126 1.85 -13.68 2.65
C ILE A 126 3.00 -14.69 2.64
N GLN A 127 2.69 -15.96 2.37
CA GLN A 127 3.68 -17.02 2.25
C GLN A 127 4.63 -16.77 1.07
N SER A 128 4.09 -16.36 -0.08
CA SER A 128 4.85 -16.13 -1.31
C SER A 128 5.77 -14.91 -1.26
N VAL A 129 5.47 -13.90 -0.43
CA VAL A 129 6.21 -12.63 -0.37
C VAL A 129 7.18 -12.50 0.81
N GLY A 130 7.25 -13.50 1.70
CA GLY A 130 8.38 -13.62 2.62
C GLY A 130 8.14 -14.33 3.95
N VAL A 131 6.91 -14.68 4.33
CA VAL A 131 6.61 -15.40 5.59
C VAL A 131 6.01 -16.77 5.29
N ALA A 132 6.82 -17.64 4.68
CA ALA A 132 6.41 -18.96 4.19
C ALA A 132 5.84 -19.87 5.29
N ASN A 133 6.26 -19.69 6.55
CA ASN A 133 5.77 -20.50 7.67
C ASN A 133 4.46 -20.02 8.29
N THR A 134 3.85 -18.93 7.78
CA THR A 134 2.53 -18.48 8.24
C THR A 134 1.52 -19.62 8.10
N ARG A 135 0.77 -19.92 9.17
CA ARG A 135 -0.18 -21.04 9.19
C ARG A 135 -1.62 -20.62 8.99
N ALA A 136 -1.97 -19.43 9.47
CA ALA A 136 -3.32 -18.90 9.35
C ALA A 136 -3.30 -17.38 9.24
N CYS A 137 -4.27 -16.85 8.52
CA CYS A 137 -4.60 -15.43 8.54
C CYS A 137 -6.08 -15.23 8.23
N PHE A 138 -6.60 -14.06 8.63
CA PHE A 138 -7.94 -13.63 8.22
C PHE A 138 -8.00 -12.11 8.08
N VAL A 139 -8.89 -11.66 7.19
CA VAL A 139 -9.25 -10.26 7.05
C VAL A 139 -10.24 -9.89 8.15
N VAL A 140 -9.98 -8.78 8.82
CA VAL A 140 -10.89 -8.19 9.79
C VAL A 140 -11.28 -6.78 9.32
N PRO A 141 -12.59 -6.43 9.31
CA PRO A 141 -13.06 -5.14 8.80
C PRO A 141 -12.91 -4.03 9.85
N MET A 142 -11.67 -3.88 10.32
CA MET A 142 -11.24 -2.86 11.25
C MET A 142 -9.85 -2.36 10.84
N ALA A 143 -9.52 -1.12 11.15
CA ALA A 143 -8.15 -0.62 10.99
C ALA A 143 -7.18 -1.36 11.91
N THR A 144 -5.89 -1.41 11.53
CA THR A 144 -4.82 -2.14 12.26
C THR A 144 -4.82 -1.90 13.78
N GLY A 145 -5.07 -0.67 14.24
CA GLY A 145 -5.12 -0.36 15.67
C GLY A 145 -6.23 -1.10 16.41
N MET A 146 -7.42 -1.21 15.83
CA MET A 146 -8.53 -1.96 16.44
C MET A 146 -8.33 -3.47 16.34
N SER A 147 -7.60 -3.93 15.35
CA SER A 147 -7.22 -5.35 15.23
C SER A 147 -6.16 -5.75 16.24
N LEU A 148 -5.23 -4.84 16.56
CA LEU A 148 -4.35 -5.00 17.72
C LEU A 148 -5.16 -5.05 19.03
N VAL A 149 -6.23 -4.26 19.19
CA VAL A 149 -7.16 -4.39 20.34
C VAL A 149 -7.74 -5.80 20.39
N LEU A 150 -8.23 -6.33 19.26
CA LEU A 150 -8.80 -7.67 19.19
C LEU A 150 -7.79 -8.75 19.64
N CYS A 151 -6.55 -8.68 19.15
CA CYS A 151 -5.48 -9.58 19.59
C CYS A 151 -5.23 -9.45 21.11
N LEU A 152 -5.12 -8.22 21.62
CA LEU A 152 -4.89 -7.94 23.04
C LEU A 152 -6.04 -8.47 23.94
N LEU A 153 -7.29 -8.32 23.50
CA LEU A 153 -8.46 -8.84 24.21
C LEU A 153 -8.50 -10.37 24.19
N THR A 154 -8.00 -11.00 23.13
CA THR A 154 -7.86 -12.46 23.06
C THR A 154 -6.80 -12.95 24.05
N ILE A 155 -5.63 -12.32 24.07
CA ILE A 155 -4.54 -12.64 25.02
C ILE A 155 -4.99 -12.43 26.48
N ARG A 156 -5.87 -11.47 26.75
CA ARG A 156 -6.45 -11.29 28.10
C ARG A 156 -7.12 -12.57 28.62
N GLN A 157 -7.78 -13.33 27.76
CA GLN A 157 -8.52 -14.52 28.17
C GLN A 157 -7.57 -15.60 28.71
N SER A 158 -6.37 -15.73 28.13
CA SER A 158 -5.34 -16.65 28.61
C SER A 158 -4.46 -16.07 29.72
N ARG A 159 -4.47 -14.75 29.91
CA ARG A 159 -3.68 -14.03 30.94
C ARG A 159 -4.55 -13.00 31.69
N PRO A 160 -5.56 -13.43 32.48
CA PRO A 160 -6.56 -12.53 33.06
C PRO A 160 -5.99 -11.54 34.09
N ASN A 161 -4.89 -11.91 34.75
CA ASN A 161 -4.24 -11.08 35.76
C ASN A 161 -3.24 -10.09 35.16
N ALA A 162 -2.86 -10.26 33.89
CA ALA A 162 -1.88 -9.42 33.24
C ALA A 162 -2.44 -8.03 32.93
N LYS A 163 -1.65 -6.99 33.20
CA LYS A 163 -2.07 -5.58 33.11
C LYS A 163 -1.19 -4.76 32.17
N PHE A 164 0.04 -5.21 31.93
CA PHE A 164 1.06 -4.41 31.27
C PHE A 164 1.32 -4.89 29.83
N VAL A 165 1.43 -3.95 28.90
CA VAL A 165 1.93 -4.22 27.55
C VAL A 165 3.26 -3.50 27.39
N ILE A 166 4.35 -4.26 27.24
CA ILE A 166 5.65 -3.69 26.94
C ILE A 166 5.67 -3.25 25.49
N TRP A 167 6.06 -2.01 25.24
CA TRP A 167 5.94 -1.41 23.93
C TRP A 167 7.18 -0.56 23.60
N PRO A 168 8.06 -1.05 22.71
CA PRO A 168 9.12 -0.24 22.12
C PRO A 168 8.54 0.95 21.38
N ARG A 169 8.96 2.15 21.78
CA ARG A 169 8.31 3.39 21.40
C ARG A 169 8.29 3.57 19.88
N ILE A 170 7.12 3.91 19.36
CA ILE A 170 6.93 4.46 18.02
C ILE A 170 5.84 5.53 18.08
N ASP A 171 6.15 6.73 17.60
CA ASP A 171 5.25 7.89 17.73
C ASP A 171 4.14 7.88 16.67
N GLN A 172 3.22 6.94 16.84
CA GLN A 172 2.01 6.76 16.06
C GLN A 172 0.84 6.52 17.03
N LYS A 173 -0.19 7.36 16.94
CA LYS A 173 -1.25 7.40 17.97
C LYS A 173 -2.06 6.12 18.05
N SER A 174 -2.33 5.46 16.92
CA SER A 174 -3.24 4.31 16.85
C SER A 174 -2.65 3.06 17.51
N CYS A 175 -1.37 2.76 17.30
CA CYS A 175 -0.73 1.60 17.92
C CYS A 175 -0.48 1.82 19.42
N PHE A 176 -0.32 3.06 19.88
CA PHE A 176 -0.34 3.35 21.32
C PHE A 176 -1.76 3.26 21.91
N LYS A 177 -2.74 3.89 21.26
CA LYS A 177 -4.13 3.88 21.71
C LYS A 177 -4.75 2.49 21.76
N CYS A 178 -4.27 1.51 20.97
CA CYS A 178 -4.82 0.15 21.02
C CYS A 178 -4.63 -0.48 22.40
N ILE A 179 -3.49 -0.23 23.05
CA ILE A 179 -3.21 -0.74 24.41
C ILE A 179 -4.21 -0.16 25.41
N LEU A 180 -4.41 1.17 25.36
CA LEU A 180 -5.37 1.87 26.23
C LEU A 180 -6.82 1.43 25.96
N THR A 181 -7.18 1.28 24.68
CA THR A 181 -8.53 0.90 24.25
C THR A 181 -8.86 -0.53 24.68
N ALA A 182 -7.88 -1.43 24.65
CA ALA A 182 -8.03 -2.76 25.21
C ALA A 182 -8.21 -2.72 26.74
N GLY A 183 -7.81 -1.64 27.42
CA GLY A 183 -7.89 -1.48 28.88
C GLY A 183 -6.62 -1.90 29.62
N PHE A 184 -5.47 -1.89 28.95
CA PHE A 184 -4.17 -2.22 29.53
C PHE A 184 -3.32 -0.98 29.81
N THR A 185 -2.24 -1.17 30.59
CA THR A 185 -1.26 -0.15 30.92
C THR A 185 -0.03 -0.29 30.01
N PRO A 186 0.22 0.67 29.10
CA PRO A 186 1.45 0.70 28.32
C PRO A 186 2.69 0.87 29.22
N VAL A 187 3.71 0.06 28.98
CA VAL A 187 5.07 0.21 29.49
C VAL A 187 5.93 0.64 28.31
N ILE A 188 6.20 1.94 28.25
CA ILE A 188 6.88 2.57 27.11
C ILE A 188 8.39 2.37 27.27
N ILE A 189 9.03 1.75 26.27
CA ILE A 189 10.47 1.60 26.21
C ILE A 189 11.01 2.59 25.19
N ASP A 190 11.82 3.55 25.63
CA ASP A 190 12.46 4.51 24.72
C ASP A 190 13.51 3.81 23.84
N ASN A 191 13.78 4.33 22.65
CA ASN A 191 14.74 3.71 21.73
C ASN A 191 16.17 4.20 21.99
N LYS A 192 17.16 3.35 21.72
CA LYS A 192 18.59 3.71 21.71
C LYS A 192 18.92 4.48 20.43
N ILE A 193 19.67 5.57 20.56
CA ILE A 193 20.27 6.28 19.42
C ILE A 193 21.60 5.62 19.09
N LEU A 194 21.79 5.23 17.83
CA LEU A 194 23.04 4.69 17.34
C LEU A 194 23.95 5.81 16.81
N ASP A 195 25.24 5.52 16.61
CA ASP A 195 26.25 6.48 16.12
C ASP A 195 25.89 7.14 14.78
N ASN A 196 25.07 6.46 13.97
CA ASN A 196 24.59 6.96 12.69
C ASN A 196 23.27 7.74 12.79
N ASN A 197 22.87 8.15 13.99
CA ASN A 197 21.60 8.80 14.34
C ASN A 197 20.33 7.96 14.07
N SER A 198 20.42 6.71 13.63
CA SER A 198 19.25 5.84 13.56
C SER A 198 18.84 5.34 14.95
N LEU A 199 17.56 4.96 15.11
CA LEU A 199 17.04 4.45 16.38
C LEU A 199 16.86 2.94 16.35
N GLU A 200 17.21 2.28 17.45
CA GLU A 200 17.09 0.83 17.65
C GLU A 200 16.34 0.50 18.94
N THR A 201 15.72 -0.68 18.97
CA THR A 201 15.08 -1.23 20.17
C THR A 201 16.06 -1.32 21.34
N ASP A 202 15.67 -0.82 22.51
CA ASP A 202 16.40 -1.10 23.75
C ASP A 202 15.94 -2.43 24.37
N VAL A 203 16.57 -3.54 23.94
CA VAL A 203 16.24 -4.87 24.46
C VAL A 203 16.60 -5.02 25.94
N GLU A 204 17.68 -4.40 26.39
CA GLU A 204 18.09 -4.44 27.80
C GLU A 204 17.01 -3.81 28.68
N ALA A 205 16.49 -2.64 28.29
CA ALA A 205 15.39 -2.00 29.00
C ALA A 205 14.09 -2.83 28.97
N ILE A 206 13.83 -3.59 27.90
CA ILE A 206 12.73 -4.57 27.87
C ILE A 206 12.95 -5.65 28.95
N GLU A 207 14.15 -6.25 28.99
CA GLU A 207 14.48 -7.30 29.97
C GLU A 207 14.39 -6.79 31.41
N GLU A 208 14.89 -5.59 31.67
CA GLU A 208 14.77 -4.92 32.97
C GLU A 208 13.31 -4.74 33.38
N LYS A 209 12.45 -4.27 32.47
CA LYS A 209 11.01 -4.12 32.75
C LYS A 209 10.29 -5.44 32.92
N ILE A 210 10.72 -6.52 32.28
CA ILE A 210 10.19 -7.86 32.55
C ILE A 210 10.55 -8.29 33.97
N LYS A 211 11.80 -8.09 34.40
CA LYS A 211 12.25 -8.43 35.76
C LYS A 211 11.54 -7.59 36.83
N GLU A 212 11.33 -6.30 36.57
CA GLU A 212 10.64 -5.38 37.48
C GLU A 212 9.16 -5.73 37.68
N LEU A 213 8.46 -6.06 36.59
CA LEU A 213 7.00 -6.22 36.61
C LEU A 213 6.53 -7.66 36.87
N GLY A 214 7.40 -8.65 36.65
CA GLY A 214 7.02 -10.06 36.63
C GLY A 214 6.36 -10.46 35.29
N ASN A 215 6.76 -11.60 34.74
CA ASN A 215 6.29 -12.06 33.43
C ASN A 215 4.78 -12.36 33.42
N GLU A 216 4.22 -12.80 34.55
CA GLU A 216 2.80 -13.09 34.76
C GLU A 216 1.91 -11.85 34.67
N ASN A 217 2.45 -10.66 34.97
CA ASN A 217 1.72 -9.40 34.89
C ASN A 217 1.78 -8.76 33.50
N ILE A 218 2.56 -9.33 32.58
CA ILE A 218 2.73 -8.85 31.22
C ILE A 218 1.79 -9.60 30.28
N VAL A 219 0.97 -8.83 29.56
CA VAL A 219 0.01 -9.31 28.58
C VAL A 219 0.76 -9.79 27.35
N CYS A 220 1.59 -8.91 26.78
CA CYS A 220 2.46 -9.21 25.66
C CYS A 220 3.57 -8.15 25.53
N ILE A 221 4.57 -8.46 24.71
CA ILE A 221 5.42 -7.44 24.08
C ILE A 221 4.79 -7.07 22.74
N LEU A 222 4.49 -5.78 22.54
CA LEU A 222 3.95 -5.22 21.30
C LEU A 222 5.07 -4.53 20.51
N SER A 223 5.73 -5.28 19.64
CA SER A 223 6.82 -4.77 18.77
C SER A 223 6.27 -4.20 17.45
N THR A 224 7.11 -3.49 16.69
CA THR A 224 6.76 -2.85 15.42
C THR A 224 7.86 -3.02 14.38
N THR A 225 7.50 -3.51 13.20
CA THR A 225 8.43 -3.62 12.04
C THR A 225 8.43 -2.33 11.22
N SER A 226 7.35 -2.09 10.49
CA SER A 226 7.17 -0.96 9.59
C SER A 226 6.94 0.33 10.38
N CYS A 227 7.90 1.25 10.30
CA CYS A 227 7.91 2.49 11.09
C CYS A 227 8.47 3.66 10.26
N PHE A 228 8.39 4.88 10.81
CA PHE A 228 8.98 6.07 10.18
C PHE A 228 10.47 6.14 10.55
N ALA A 229 11.32 6.46 9.56
CA ALA A 229 12.71 6.78 9.83
C ALA A 229 12.77 8.01 10.75
N PRO A 230 13.77 8.13 11.65
CA PRO A 230 15.01 7.36 11.74
C PRO A 230 14.89 6.05 12.52
N ARG A 231 13.68 5.65 12.94
CA ARG A 231 13.49 4.37 13.63
C ARG A 231 13.66 3.19 12.68
N ASN A 232 14.39 2.19 13.16
CA ASN A 232 14.49 0.87 12.53
C ASN A 232 13.32 -0.03 12.94
N ALA A 233 13.09 -1.10 12.20
CA ALA A 233 12.23 -2.19 12.66
C ALA A 233 12.77 -2.73 14.00
N ASP A 234 11.87 -3.11 14.89
CA ASP A 234 12.30 -3.69 16.17
C ASP A 234 13.15 -4.94 15.97
N ASN A 235 14.05 -5.22 16.92
CA ASN A 235 14.92 -6.39 16.86
C ASN A 235 14.15 -7.68 17.19
N LEU A 236 13.27 -8.09 16.27
CA LEU A 236 12.29 -9.15 16.48
C LEU A 236 12.93 -10.50 16.80
N GLU A 237 14.13 -10.80 16.30
CA GLU A 237 14.81 -12.07 16.60
C GLU A 237 15.20 -12.16 18.07
N ILE A 238 15.65 -11.06 18.66
CA ILE A 238 16.00 -11.03 20.08
C ILE A 238 14.74 -10.96 20.94
N ILE A 239 13.77 -10.11 20.59
CA ILE A 239 12.49 -10.00 21.31
C ILE A 239 11.75 -11.34 21.29
N SER A 240 11.70 -12.04 20.16
CA SER A 240 11.02 -13.33 20.05
C SER A 240 11.69 -14.42 20.88
N LYS A 241 13.04 -14.47 20.94
CA LYS A 241 13.77 -15.36 21.86
C LYS A 241 13.44 -15.06 23.32
N LEU A 242 13.42 -13.78 23.69
CA LEU A 242 13.08 -13.34 25.04
C LEU A 242 11.63 -13.71 25.41
N CYS A 243 10.67 -13.48 24.51
CA CYS A 243 9.27 -13.87 24.67
C CYS A 243 9.11 -15.38 24.86
N LEU A 244 9.88 -16.19 24.11
CA LEU A 244 9.90 -17.64 24.27
C LEU A 244 10.44 -18.04 25.64
N GLN A 245 11.59 -17.50 26.04
CA GLN A 245 12.24 -17.80 27.33
C GLN A 245 11.38 -17.41 28.54
N GLN A 246 10.74 -16.25 28.48
CA GLN A 246 9.93 -15.70 29.57
C GLN A 246 8.47 -16.15 29.52
N SER A 247 8.08 -16.95 28.52
CA SER A 247 6.69 -17.37 28.28
C SER A 247 5.71 -16.19 28.17
N ILE A 248 6.14 -15.10 27.56
CA ILE A 248 5.34 -13.89 27.32
C ILE A 248 4.85 -13.89 25.85
N PRO A 249 3.56 -13.63 25.58
CA PRO A 249 3.07 -13.47 24.22
C PRO A 249 3.77 -12.33 23.46
N HIS A 250 3.95 -12.50 22.17
CA HIS A 250 4.56 -11.52 21.28
C HIS A 250 3.60 -11.15 20.16
N LEU A 251 3.15 -9.89 20.18
CA LEU A 251 2.28 -9.30 19.17
C LEU A 251 3.10 -8.33 18.32
N VAL A 252 3.06 -8.48 17.01
CA VAL A 252 3.84 -7.62 16.10
C VAL A 252 2.93 -6.69 15.30
N ASN A 253 3.12 -5.39 15.43
CA ASN A 253 2.54 -4.38 14.56
C ASN A 253 3.32 -4.32 13.24
N ASN A 254 2.82 -5.01 12.21
CA ASN A 254 3.38 -5.06 10.86
C ASN A 254 2.53 -4.23 9.86
N ALA A 255 2.00 -3.09 10.33
CA ALA A 255 1.00 -2.27 9.64
C ALA A 255 1.20 -2.14 8.13
N TYR A 256 2.40 -1.81 7.67
CA TYR A 256 2.72 -1.64 6.26
C TYR A 256 4.01 -2.37 5.88
N GLY A 257 4.22 -3.54 6.48
CA GLY A 257 5.45 -4.32 6.25
C GLY A 257 5.33 -5.43 5.20
N ILE A 258 4.13 -5.78 4.71
CA ILE A 258 3.98 -6.79 3.63
C ILE A 258 4.74 -6.35 2.38
N GLN A 259 4.67 -5.04 2.09
CA GLN A 259 5.37 -4.45 0.96
C GLN A 259 6.91 -4.42 1.07
N SER A 260 7.47 -4.85 2.20
CA SER A 260 8.91 -4.89 2.44
C SER A 260 9.37 -6.31 2.72
N SER A 261 10.14 -6.88 1.77
CA SER A 261 10.75 -8.19 1.96
C SER A 261 11.66 -8.25 3.19
N LYS A 262 12.23 -7.12 3.64
CA LYS A 262 13.03 -7.06 4.87
C LYS A 262 12.17 -7.24 6.13
N CYS A 263 11.00 -6.60 6.19
CA CYS A 263 10.04 -6.78 7.29
C CYS A 263 9.47 -8.20 7.31
N MET A 264 9.10 -8.73 6.15
CA MET A 264 8.56 -10.09 6.03
C MET A 264 9.61 -11.14 6.38
N HIS A 265 10.84 -11.01 5.88
CA HIS A 265 11.92 -11.93 6.26
C HIS A 265 12.22 -11.89 7.77
N LEU A 266 12.15 -10.71 8.39
CA LEU A 266 12.36 -10.57 9.83
C LEU A 266 11.28 -11.30 10.65
N LEU A 267 10.02 -11.28 10.23
CA LEU A 267 8.96 -12.09 10.85
C LEU A 267 9.25 -13.60 10.70
N GLU A 268 9.64 -14.01 9.50
CA GLU A 268 9.95 -15.39 9.17
C GLU A 268 11.14 -15.94 9.96
N THR A 269 12.25 -15.21 10.07
CA THR A 269 13.40 -15.63 10.88
C THR A 269 13.07 -15.65 12.37
N SER A 270 12.39 -14.62 12.87
CA SER A 270 12.01 -14.50 14.29
C SER A 270 11.06 -15.61 14.73
N SER A 271 10.13 -16.03 13.87
CA SER A 271 9.22 -17.15 14.15
C SER A 271 9.94 -18.50 14.31
N ARG A 272 11.12 -18.64 13.68
CA ARG A 272 11.92 -19.88 13.74
C ARG A 272 12.80 -19.95 14.97
N VAL A 273 13.27 -18.81 15.48
CA VAL A 273 14.23 -18.75 16.60
C VAL A 273 13.57 -18.42 17.95
N GLY A 274 12.30 -18.02 17.95
CA GLY A 274 11.61 -17.54 19.14
C GLY A 274 10.09 -17.65 19.01
N ARG A 275 9.38 -16.80 19.76
CA ARG A 275 7.92 -16.74 19.81
C ARG A 275 7.37 -15.51 19.10
N ILE A 276 6.41 -15.71 18.19
CA ILE A 276 5.50 -14.70 17.65
C ILE A 276 4.09 -15.31 17.65
N ASP A 277 3.17 -14.72 18.40
CA ASP A 277 1.80 -15.24 18.52
C ASP A 277 0.93 -14.72 17.37
N ALA A 278 1.02 -13.43 17.05
CA ALA A 278 0.34 -12.83 15.91
C ALA A 278 1.09 -11.61 15.38
N PHE A 279 0.87 -11.32 14.10
CA PHE A 279 1.29 -10.08 13.45
C PHE A 279 0.12 -9.47 12.67
N VAL A 280 0.01 -8.13 12.72
CA VAL A 280 -1.16 -7.40 12.19
C VAL A 280 -0.74 -6.39 11.13
N GLN A 281 -1.42 -6.39 9.98
CA GLN A 281 -1.11 -5.57 8.81
C GLN A 281 -2.35 -4.81 8.32
N SER A 282 -2.20 -3.61 7.75
CA SER A 282 -3.31 -2.87 7.16
C SER A 282 -3.52 -3.30 5.70
N THR A 283 -4.77 -3.32 5.24
CA THR A 283 -5.07 -3.65 3.85
C THR A 283 -4.74 -2.49 2.93
N ASP A 284 -5.13 -1.27 3.30
CA ASP A 284 -4.94 -0.06 2.50
C ASP A 284 -3.46 0.21 2.19
N LYS A 285 -2.58 0.05 3.16
CA LYS A 285 -1.16 0.36 3.00
C LYS A 285 -0.39 -0.68 2.20
N ASN A 286 -0.89 -1.90 2.09
CA ASN A 286 -0.16 -3.01 1.45
C ASN A 286 -0.81 -3.47 0.14
N PHE A 287 -2.07 -3.13 -0.12
CA PHE A 287 -2.85 -3.62 -1.25
C PHE A 287 -3.63 -2.51 -1.97
N MET A 288 -3.38 -1.23 -1.69
CA MET A 288 -3.99 -0.10 -2.42
C MET A 288 -5.54 -0.09 -2.41
N VAL A 289 -6.13 -0.63 -1.34
CA VAL A 289 -7.58 -0.63 -1.12
C VAL A 289 -7.99 0.50 -0.18
N PRO A 290 -9.28 0.85 -0.07
CA PRO A 290 -9.75 1.84 0.91
C PRO A 290 -9.36 1.50 2.36
N VAL A 291 -9.16 2.55 3.16
CA VAL A 291 -8.92 2.42 4.60
C VAL A 291 -10.12 1.75 5.27
N GLY A 292 -9.85 0.78 6.15
CA GLY A 292 -10.89 0.16 6.98
C GLY A 292 -10.73 -1.34 7.19
N GLY A 293 -9.83 -1.99 6.46
CA GLY A 293 -9.46 -3.39 6.66
C GLY A 293 -8.09 -3.56 7.31
N SER A 294 -7.90 -4.71 7.92
CA SER A 294 -6.59 -5.22 8.30
C SER A 294 -6.58 -6.74 8.28
N ILE A 295 -5.39 -7.29 8.49
CA ILE A 295 -5.09 -8.70 8.41
C ILE A 295 -4.50 -9.06 9.76
N ILE A 296 -4.99 -10.15 10.34
CA ILE A 296 -4.37 -10.80 11.50
C ILE A 296 -3.84 -12.12 11.00
N ALA A 297 -2.54 -12.36 11.19
CA ALA A 297 -1.85 -13.56 10.75
C ALA A 297 -0.94 -14.11 11.86
N GLY A 298 -0.64 -15.40 11.80
CA GLY A 298 0.22 -16.03 12.78
C GLY A 298 0.71 -17.42 12.38
N PHE A 299 1.50 -17.98 13.28
CA PHE A 299 2.17 -19.28 13.12
C PHE A 299 1.44 -20.41 13.83
N ASP A 300 0.46 -20.10 14.69
CA ASP A 300 -0.43 -21.05 15.33
C ASP A 300 -1.88 -20.84 14.87
N THR A 301 -2.40 -21.79 14.11
CA THR A 301 -3.79 -21.77 13.60
C THR A 301 -4.80 -21.70 14.74
N HIS A 302 -4.54 -22.36 15.88
CA HIS A 302 -5.49 -22.37 16.99
C HIS A 302 -5.66 -20.98 17.57
N PHE A 303 -4.56 -20.33 17.95
CA PHE A 303 -4.59 -18.97 18.47
C PHE A 303 -5.20 -17.96 17.49
N ILE A 304 -4.91 -18.07 16.19
CA ILE A 304 -5.53 -17.18 15.18
C ILE A 304 -7.06 -17.37 15.12
N ASN A 305 -7.57 -18.59 15.27
CA ASN A 305 -9.00 -18.86 15.33
C ASN A 305 -9.64 -18.34 16.63
N GLU A 306 -8.92 -18.37 17.76
CA GLU A 306 -9.38 -17.74 19.01
C GLU A 306 -9.55 -16.21 18.84
N ILE A 307 -8.62 -15.56 18.12
CA ILE A 307 -8.74 -14.13 17.83
C ILE A 307 -9.96 -13.84 16.95
N SER A 308 -10.20 -14.68 15.94
CA SER A 308 -11.39 -14.59 15.08
C SER A 308 -12.69 -14.72 15.90
N SER A 309 -12.73 -15.70 16.80
CA SER A 309 -13.88 -15.97 17.67
C SER A 309 -14.11 -14.90 18.75
N THR A 310 -13.09 -14.07 19.04
CA THR A 310 -13.22 -12.95 19.98
C THR A 310 -14.00 -11.77 19.37
N TYR A 311 -14.14 -11.71 18.05
CA TYR A 311 -14.90 -10.65 17.38
C TYR A 311 -16.41 -10.82 17.64
N ALA A 312 -17.02 -9.86 18.32
CA ALA A 312 -18.44 -9.92 18.68
C ALA A 312 -19.34 -9.43 17.52
N GLY A 313 -19.99 -10.37 16.84
CA GLY A 313 -20.98 -10.08 15.80
C GLY A 313 -20.47 -10.23 14.37
N ARG A 314 -21.31 -9.78 13.41
CA ARG A 314 -20.95 -9.78 11.99
C ARG A 314 -20.12 -8.55 11.64
N GLY A 315 -19.20 -8.70 10.71
CA GLY A 315 -18.41 -7.60 10.16
C GLY A 315 -18.80 -7.24 8.73
N SER A 316 -18.35 -6.08 8.28
CA SER A 316 -18.50 -5.66 6.87
C SER A 316 -17.71 -6.59 5.95
N SER A 317 -18.31 -6.99 4.82
CA SER A 317 -17.64 -7.75 3.76
C SER A 317 -16.81 -6.86 2.83
N THR A 318 -16.96 -5.53 2.88
CA THR A 318 -16.30 -4.61 1.92
C THR A 318 -14.78 -4.77 1.89
N PRO A 319 -14.06 -4.79 3.03
CA PRO A 319 -12.60 -4.96 2.97
C PRO A 319 -12.16 -6.32 2.38
N SER A 320 -12.94 -7.38 2.60
CA SER A 320 -12.67 -8.69 2.02
C SER A 320 -12.97 -8.72 0.51
N LEU A 321 -14.00 -8.01 0.06
CA LEU A 321 -14.35 -7.87 -1.35
C LEU A 321 -13.28 -7.06 -2.10
N ASP A 322 -12.88 -5.92 -1.56
CA ASP A 322 -11.84 -5.06 -2.14
C ASP A 322 -10.54 -5.86 -2.31
N LEU A 323 -10.11 -6.57 -1.27
CA LEU A 323 -8.93 -7.44 -1.35
C LEU A 323 -9.09 -8.58 -2.36
N LEU A 324 -10.24 -9.24 -2.43
CA LEU A 324 -10.47 -10.32 -3.39
C LEU A 324 -10.29 -9.81 -4.82
N ILE A 325 -10.95 -8.70 -5.15
CA ILE A 325 -10.88 -8.07 -6.48
C ILE A 325 -9.43 -7.69 -6.78
N THR A 326 -8.75 -7.01 -5.87
CA THR A 326 -7.36 -6.57 -6.08
C THR A 326 -6.40 -7.75 -6.25
N LEU A 327 -6.51 -8.81 -5.44
CA LEU A 327 -5.62 -9.96 -5.54
C LEU A 327 -5.84 -10.75 -6.83
N LEU A 328 -7.09 -10.88 -7.28
CA LEU A 328 -7.40 -11.52 -8.57
C LEU A 328 -6.93 -10.67 -9.76
N HIS A 329 -7.06 -9.34 -9.66
CA HIS A 329 -6.60 -8.42 -10.70
C HIS A 329 -5.08 -8.40 -10.84
N LEU A 330 -4.34 -8.39 -9.73
CA LEU A 330 -2.88 -8.34 -9.77
C LEU A 330 -2.27 -9.73 -10.06
N GLY A 331 -2.83 -10.78 -9.47
CA GLY A 331 -2.14 -12.06 -9.34
C GLY A 331 -0.83 -11.94 -8.53
N ILE A 332 -0.12 -13.07 -8.38
CA ILE A 332 1.17 -13.11 -7.68
C ILE A 332 2.24 -12.30 -8.44
N ASN A 333 2.27 -12.42 -9.76
CA ASN A 333 3.28 -11.75 -10.60
C ASN A 333 3.09 -10.24 -10.59
N GLY A 334 1.86 -9.73 -10.76
CA GLY A 334 1.57 -8.31 -10.68
C GLY A 334 1.95 -7.73 -9.31
N TYR A 335 1.59 -8.42 -8.21
CA TYR A 335 1.98 -7.97 -6.88
C TYR A 335 3.51 -7.95 -6.69
N LYS A 336 4.23 -8.99 -7.14
CA LYS A 336 5.70 -9.03 -7.08
C LYS A 336 6.36 -7.91 -7.91
N THR A 337 5.79 -7.54 -9.05
CA THR A 337 6.24 -6.39 -9.85
C THR A 337 6.14 -5.11 -9.05
N LEU A 338 4.99 -4.83 -8.42
CA LEU A 338 4.82 -3.66 -7.55
C LEU A 338 5.82 -3.63 -6.39
N LEU A 339 6.11 -4.78 -5.78
CA LEU A 339 7.12 -4.89 -4.72
C LEU A 339 8.54 -4.58 -5.22
N LYS A 340 8.86 -4.96 -6.46
CA LYS A 340 10.14 -4.66 -7.10
C LYS A 340 10.24 -3.17 -7.41
N GLU A 341 9.24 -2.60 -8.06
CA GLU A 341 9.18 -1.17 -8.38
C GLU A 341 9.31 -0.30 -7.12
N ARG A 342 8.63 -0.69 -6.03
CA ARG A 342 8.79 -0.02 -4.74
C ARG A 342 10.25 0.01 -4.25
N LYS A 343 11.00 -1.09 -4.41
CA LYS A 343 12.43 -1.15 -4.04
C LYS A 343 13.26 -0.21 -4.92
N ASP A 344 12.99 -0.21 -6.23
CA ASP A 344 13.68 0.67 -7.18
C ASP A 344 13.38 2.15 -6.86
N ASN A 345 12.13 2.45 -6.52
CA ASN A 345 11.68 3.78 -6.12
C ASN A 345 12.28 4.21 -4.77
N TYR A 346 12.44 3.29 -3.82
CA TYR A 346 13.16 3.58 -2.58
C TYR A 346 14.62 3.98 -2.84
N ASN A 347 15.33 3.21 -3.68
CA ASN A 347 16.72 3.51 -4.02
C ASN A 347 16.84 4.86 -4.74
N TYR A 348 15.97 5.10 -5.73
CA TYR A 348 15.94 6.38 -6.45
C TYR A 348 15.66 7.55 -5.51
N LEU A 349 14.60 7.47 -4.69
CA LEU A 349 14.24 8.50 -3.73
C LEU A 349 15.39 8.79 -2.76
N LYS A 350 16.05 7.75 -2.25
CA LYS A 350 17.19 7.88 -1.34
C LYS A 350 18.34 8.63 -2.00
N GLU A 351 18.70 8.29 -3.23
CA GLU A 351 19.76 8.97 -3.97
C GLU A 351 19.39 10.43 -4.29
N GLN A 352 18.14 10.71 -4.68
CA GLN A 352 17.69 12.10 -4.88
C GLN A 352 17.71 12.91 -3.58
N MET A 353 17.30 12.30 -2.46
CA MET A 353 17.39 12.94 -1.14
C MET A 353 18.83 13.20 -0.74
N LYS A 354 19.79 12.30 -1.04
CA LYS A 354 21.22 12.57 -0.80
C LYS A 354 21.74 13.75 -1.62
N ILE A 355 21.35 13.85 -2.90
CA ILE A 355 21.71 14.99 -3.75
C ILE A 355 21.17 16.30 -3.15
N ILE A 356 19.93 16.31 -2.69
CA ILE A 356 19.33 17.49 -2.03
C ILE A 356 20.05 17.79 -0.72
N ALA A 357 20.30 16.76 0.11
CA ALA A 357 20.97 16.90 1.40
C ALA A 357 22.35 17.58 1.23
N ASN A 358 23.15 17.11 0.27
CA ASN A 358 24.47 17.68 -0.03
C ASN A 358 24.39 19.17 -0.45
N LYS A 359 23.35 19.59 -1.18
CA LYS A 359 23.16 21.00 -1.58
C LYS A 359 22.90 21.93 -0.40
N PHE A 360 22.36 21.39 0.70
CA PHE A 360 21.98 22.16 1.88
C PHE A 360 22.81 21.79 3.12
N ASN A 361 23.99 21.19 2.96
CA ASN A 361 24.85 20.74 4.06
C ASN A 361 24.09 19.89 5.12
N ALA A 362 23.18 19.05 4.64
CA ALA A 362 22.42 18.09 5.43
C ALA A 362 22.82 16.66 5.07
N ASN A 363 22.34 15.68 5.85
CA ASN A 363 22.66 14.27 5.67
C ASN A 363 21.40 13.41 5.58
N VAL A 364 21.44 12.34 4.79
CA VAL A 364 20.44 11.28 4.84
C VAL A 364 20.85 10.27 5.91
N ILE A 365 19.94 9.97 6.84
CA ILE A 365 20.17 9.04 7.94
C ILE A 365 20.13 7.60 7.39
N GLU A 366 21.19 6.85 7.64
CA GLU A 366 21.36 5.50 7.12
C GLU A 366 20.68 4.47 8.02
N ASN A 367 19.48 4.01 7.63
CA ASN A 367 18.75 2.96 8.34
C ASN A 367 19.08 1.55 7.82
N LYS A 368 19.40 0.62 8.73
CA LYS A 368 19.74 -0.77 8.37
C LYS A 368 18.52 -1.61 7.97
N SER A 369 17.42 -1.50 8.72
CA SER A 369 16.23 -2.35 8.54
C SER A 369 15.01 -1.61 8.00
N ASN A 370 14.97 -0.27 8.10
CA ASN A 370 13.91 0.53 7.48
C ASN A 370 14.21 0.75 5.99
N GLN A 371 13.48 0.04 5.12
CA GLN A 371 13.61 0.13 3.66
C GLN A 371 12.34 0.71 3.00
N ILE A 372 11.56 1.46 3.76
CA ILE A 372 10.33 2.13 3.29
C ILE A 372 10.47 3.63 3.50
N SER A 373 10.79 4.05 4.74
CA SER A 373 10.92 5.45 5.13
C SER A 373 12.39 5.87 5.14
N ILE A 374 12.65 7.11 4.74
CA ILE A 374 13.96 7.75 4.67
C ILE A 374 13.88 9.04 5.48
N ALA A 375 14.89 9.34 6.29
CA ALA A 375 15.01 10.61 7.00
C ALA A 375 16.21 11.39 6.47
N MET A 376 16.02 12.69 6.24
CA MET A 376 17.08 13.64 5.89
C MET A 376 17.11 14.74 6.95
N THR A 377 18.27 15.01 7.51
CA THR A 377 18.43 16.01 8.55
C THR A 377 18.15 17.41 8.02
N LEU A 378 17.81 18.34 8.92
CA LEU A 378 17.43 19.71 8.61
C LEU A 378 18.39 20.75 9.24
N ASN A 379 19.68 20.41 9.35
CA ASN A 379 20.72 21.23 9.97
C ASN A 379 20.86 22.63 9.35
N MET A 380 20.37 22.83 8.12
CA MET A 380 20.32 24.15 7.48
C MET A 380 19.42 25.15 8.23
N PHE A 381 18.53 24.69 9.11
CA PHE A 381 17.67 25.54 9.92
C PHE A 381 18.21 25.83 11.33
N SER A 382 19.29 25.17 11.78
CA SER A 382 19.82 25.33 13.15
C SER A 382 20.17 26.79 13.52
N ASN A 383 20.52 27.62 12.53
CA ASN A 383 20.86 29.05 12.69
C ASN A 383 19.90 29.98 11.92
N SER A 384 18.73 29.48 11.50
CA SER A 384 17.77 30.24 10.70
C SER A 384 16.74 30.95 11.58
N SER A 385 16.24 32.11 11.12
CA SER A 385 15.06 32.75 11.72
C SER A 385 13.75 32.02 11.41
N ILE A 386 13.75 31.17 10.37
CA ILE A 386 12.61 30.36 9.93
C ILE A 386 12.63 29.04 10.69
N LYS A 387 11.50 28.67 11.30
CA LYS A 387 11.38 27.38 11.99
C LYS A 387 11.26 26.24 10.98
N GLU A 388 11.93 25.13 11.26
CA GLU A 388 11.87 23.89 10.47
C GLU A 388 10.42 23.45 10.19
N THR A 389 9.52 23.62 11.16
CA THR A 389 8.10 23.26 11.04
C THR A 389 7.37 24.00 9.91
N GLU A 390 7.86 25.18 9.50
CA GLU A 390 7.29 25.93 8.38
C GLU A 390 7.47 25.19 7.06
N LEU A 391 8.60 24.48 6.88
CA LEU A 391 8.86 23.65 5.70
C LEU A 391 7.72 22.64 5.48
N GLY A 392 7.25 21.99 6.54
CA GLY A 392 6.13 21.05 6.46
C GLY A 392 4.86 21.70 5.89
N SER A 393 4.55 22.93 6.33
CA SER A 393 3.40 23.68 5.81
C SER A 393 3.59 24.14 4.36
N MET A 394 4.83 24.49 3.98
CA MET A 394 5.18 24.91 2.63
C MET A 394 5.08 23.77 1.62
N LEU A 395 5.49 22.56 2.01
CA LEU A 395 5.36 21.35 1.22
C LEU A 395 3.89 20.99 1.02
N PHE A 396 3.10 21.02 2.10
CA PHE A 396 1.66 20.74 2.02
C PHE A 396 0.92 21.72 1.09
N LYS A 397 1.21 23.03 1.18
CA LYS A 397 0.66 24.06 0.27
C LYS A 397 1.06 23.85 -1.20
N ARG A 398 2.11 23.07 -1.46
CA ARG A 398 2.59 22.71 -2.80
C ARG A 398 2.14 21.30 -3.21
N SER A 399 1.07 20.80 -2.59
CA SER A 399 0.48 19.50 -2.89
C SER A 399 1.41 18.31 -2.63
N ILE A 400 2.39 18.47 -1.74
CA ILE A 400 3.25 17.37 -1.28
C ILE A 400 2.65 16.82 0.02
N SER A 401 2.07 15.63 -0.08
CA SER A 401 1.52 14.89 1.07
C SER A 401 2.50 13.81 1.55
N GLY A 402 2.34 13.34 2.79
CA GLY A 402 3.13 12.24 3.35
C GLY A 402 4.52 12.62 3.88
N ALA A 403 5.09 13.74 3.45
CA ALA A 403 6.32 14.28 4.03
C ALA A 403 6.08 14.76 5.46
N ARG A 404 6.95 14.36 6.41
CA ARG A 404 6.82 14.75 7.82
C ARG A 404 8.07 15.47 8.28
N VAL A 405 7.91 16.66 8.85
CA VAL A 405 8.99 17.38 9.51
C VAL A 405 8.92 17.15 11.01
N VAL A 406 10.05 16.76 11.60
CA VAL A 406 10.24 16.57 13.04
C VAL A 406 11.28 17.57 13.48
N ALA A 407 10.88 18.49 14.37
CA ALA A 407 11.76 19.53 14.90
C ALA A 407 12.59 19.02 16.08
N ILE A 408 13.75 19.64 16.29
CA ILE A 408 14.65 19.33 17.40
C ILE A 408 14.01 19.67 18.77
N ASP A 409 13.27 20.78 18.84
CA ASP A 409 12.41 21.19 19.95
C ASP A 409 10.99 20.61 19.77
N GLY A 410 10.93 19.30 19.52
CA GLY A 410 9.72 18.59 19.15
C GLY A 410 8.59 18.78 20.17
N LYS A 411 7.36 18.88 19.66
CA LYS A 411 6.17 19.11 20.49
C LYS A 411 6.01 18.00 21.52
N THR A 412 5.76 18.40 22.77
CA THR A 412 5.20 17.49 23.77
C THR A 412 3.80 17.06 23.33
N LYS A 413 3.54 15.74 23.30
CA LYS A 413 2.24 15.19 22.96
C LYS A 413 1.66 14.39 24.12
N THR A 414 0.45 14.73 24.51
CA THR A 414 -0.32 13.97 25.51
C THR A 414 -1.30 13.02 24.83
N ILE A 415 -1.33 11.76 25.27
CA ILE A 415 -2.30 10.73 24.85
C ILE A 415 -2.79 9.99 26.10
N GLY A 416 -4.05 10.23 26.49
CA GLY A 416 -4.55 9.77 27.79
C GLY A 416 -3.77 10.47 28.91
N LYS A 417 -3.26 9.70 29.88
CA LYS A 417 -2.40 10.20 30.97
C LYS A 417 -0.90 10.24 30.63
N TYR A 418 -0.52 9.89 29.40
CA TYR A 418 0.87 9.73 29.01
C TYR A 418 1.36 10.95 28.25
N GLU A 419 2.53 11.44 28.64
CA GLU A 419 3.21 12.57 28.01
C GLU A 419 4.44 12.06 27.23
N PHE A 420 4.52 12.42 25.96
CA PHE A 420 5.63 12.09 25.08
C PHE A 420 6.39 13.36 24.73
N LYS A 421 7.64 13.46 25.17
CA LYS A 421 8.54 14.53 24.75
C LYS A 421 9.03 14.28 23.33
N ASN A 422 9.24 15.34 22.56
CA ASN A 422 9.72 15.27 21.18
C ASN A 422 8.89 14.35 20.27
N TRP A 423 7.55 14.47 20.32
CA TRP A 423 6.67 13.59 19.55
C TRP A 423 6.95 13.65 18.04
N GLY A 424 7.12 12.48 17.45
CA GLY A 424 7.52 12.30 16.07
C GLY A 424 8.94 11.76 15.97
N SER A 425 9.81 12.04 16.95
CA SER A 425 11.19 11.58 16.96
C SER A 425 11.35 10.12 17.38
N HIS A 426 10.35 9.53 18.03
CA HIS A 426 10.41 8.18 18.61
C HIS A 426 11.37 8.06 19.81
N THR A 427 11.82 9.17 20.38
CA THR A 427 12.65 9.20 21.59
C THR A 427 12.42 10.49 22.39
N ASN A 428 12.73 10.51 23.68
CA ASN A 428 12.55 11.71 24.49
C ASN A 428 13.54 12.82 24.17
N SER A 429 14.71 12.49 23.61
CA SER A 429 15.73 13.44 23.20
C SER A 429 16.34 12.95 21.90
N TYR A 430 16.32 13.78 20.85
CA TYR A 430 16.90 13.45 19.56
C TYR A 430 17.76 14.61 19.09
N ASN A 431 18.89 14.31 18.45
CA ASN A 431 19.97 15.27 18.26
C ASN A 431 19.76 16.25 17.10
N ASP A 432 18.96 15.87 16.11
CA ASP A 432 18.78 16.63 14.89
C ASP A 432 17.29 16.77 14.54
N SER A 433 16.94 17.88 13.92
CA SER A 433 15.69 17.95 13.17
C SER A 433 15.80 17.22 11.85
N TYR A 434 14.69 16.73 11.32
CA TYR A 434 14.69 15.99 10.07
C TYR A 434 13.34 16.05 9.35
N ILE A 435 13.39 15.75 8.06
CA ILE A 435 12.23 15.48 7.23
C ILE A 435 12.23 14.01 6.81
N THR A 436 11.05 13.38 6.86
CA THR A 436 10.87 12.02 6.35
C THR A 436 10.13 12.02 5.03
N ALA A 437 10.57 11.18 4.09
CA ALA A 437 9.82 10.75 2.93
C ALA A 437 9.81 9.22 2.86
N ALA A 438 8.88 8.62 2.12
CA ALA A 438 8.79 7.17 2.02
C ALA A 438 8.51 6.72 0.59
N ALA A 439 9.06 5.58 0.21
CA ALA A 439 8.72 4.84 -1.00
C ALA A 439 7.86 3.63 -0.61
N ALA A 440 6.56 3.90 -0.43
CA ALA A 440 5.54 2.88 -0.28
C ALA A 440 5.17 2.27 -1.65
N ILE A 441 4.47 1.13 -1.66
CA ILE A 441 3.97 0.50 -2.88
C ILE A 441 3.18 1.52 -3.71
N GLU A 442 3.36 1.50 -5.04
CA GLU A 442 2.80 2.50 -5.97
C GLU A 442 3.27 3.96 -5.77
N THR A 443 4.30 4.22 -4.94
CA THR A 443 4.86 5.58 -4.87
C THR A 443 5.55 5.91 -6.20
N GLN A 444 4.99 6.84 -6.96
CA GLN A 444 5.60 7.36 -8.18
C GLN A 444 6.65 8.41 -7.81
N VAL A 445 7.92 8.00 -7.76
CA VAL A 445 9.07 8.90 -7.50
C VAL A 445 9.75 9.37 -8.78
N LYS A 446 9.60 8.60 -9.86
CA LYS A 446 9.85 9.06 -11.22
C LYS A 446 8.54 9.66 -11.68
N LYS A 447 8.52 10.97 -11.93
CA LYS A 447 7.60 11.46 -12.94
C LYS A 447 8.07 10.80 -14.23
N ASP A 448 7.34 9.82 -14.75
CA ASP A 448 7.18 9.83 -16.20
C ASP A 448 6.69 11.24 -16.49
N VAL A 449 7.50 12.01 -17.22
CA VAL A 449 7.17 13.38 -17.61
C VAL A 449 6.09 13.27 -18.69
N SER A 450 4.94 12.70 -18.34
CA SER A 450 3.67 12.90 -19.00
C SER A 450 2.93 14.02 -18.27
N ASP A 451 3.63 15.12 -17.99
CA ASP A 451 2.94 16.39 -17.80
C ASP A 451 2.23 16.63 -19.14
N VAL A 452 0.91 16.52 -19.16
CA VAL A 452 0.14 16.88 -20.35
C VAL A 452 0.32 18.38 -20.51
N TYR A 453 1.06 18.78 -21.54
CA TYR A 453 1.27 20.18 -21.86
C TYR A 453 -0.03 20.77 -22.37
N ASN A 454 -0.72 21.53 -21.51
CA ASN A 454 -1.91 22.26 -21.89
C ASN A 454 -1.49 23.48 -22.72
N ILE A 455 -1.85 23.49 -23.99
CA ILE A 455 -1.61 24.58 -24.93
C ILE A 455 -2.93 25.06 -25.52
N TYR A 456 -2.98 26.34 -25.87
CA TYR A 456 -4.22 26.99 -26.29
C TYR A 456 -4.15 27.37 -27.76
N THR A 457 -5.28 27.26 -28.46
CA THR A 457 -5.37 27.73 -29.86
C THR A 457 -5.01 29.22 -29.93
N THR A 458 -4.33 29.63 -31.00
CA THR A 458 -3.80 31.00 -31.24
C THR A 458 -2.74 31.52 -30.26
N GLN A 459 -2.32 30.72 -29.29
CA GLN A 459 -1.27 31.10 -28.34
C GLN A 459 0.05 30.43 -28.69
N ALA A 460 1.12 31.22 -28.74
CA ALA A 460 2.47 30.68 -28.87
C ALA A 460 2.85 29.89 -27.61
N PHE A 461 3.38 28.68 -27.81
CA PHE A 461 3.97 27.89 -26.74
C PHE A 461 5.43 27.56 -27.07
N TYR A 462 6.17 27.23 -26.03
CA TYR A 462 7.50 26.66 -26.13
C TYR A 462 7.67 25.63 -25.00
N VAL A 463 8.18 24.46 -25.34
CA VAL A 463 8.43 23.36 -24.42
C VAL A 463 9.84 22.83 -24.69
N GLN A 464 10.64 22.73 -23.64
CA GLN A 464 11.95 22.08 -23.74
C GLN A 464 11.77 20.56 -23.74
N ILE A 465 12.43 19.88 -24.68
CA ILE A 465 12.50 18.42 -24.71
C ILE A 465 13.36 17.97 -23.52
N PRO A 466 12.85 17.10 -22.63
CA PRO A 466 13.64 16.55 -21.53
C PRO A 466 14.81 15.72 -22.07
N THR A 467 16.02 15.94 -21.54
CA THR A 467 17.23 15.25 -22.01
C THR A 467 17.81 14.27 -20.99
N ASP A 468 17.06 14.02 -19.90
CA ASP A 468 17.50 13.31 -18.70
C ASP A 468 17.92 11.84 -18.94
N ALA A 469 17.53 11.26 -20.08
CA ALA A 469 17.87 9.89 -20.44
C ALA A 469 19.25 9.74 -21.13
N LEU A 470 19.68 10.71 -21.95
CA LEU A 470 20.97 10.66 -22.65
C LEU A 470 22.11 11.36 -21.90
N SER A 471 21.82 12.27 -20.97
CA SER A 471 22.85 13.02 -20.23
C SER A 471 23.75 12.16 -19.33
N LYS A 472 23.53 10.83 -19.30
CA LYS A 472 24.36 9.85 -18.59
C LYS A 472 25.46 9.22 -19.45
N SER A 473 25.44 9.39 -20.77
CA SER A 473 26.52 8.89 -21.64
C SER A 473 27.64 9.94 -21.76
N LEU A 474 28.89 9.49 -21.70
CA LEU A 474 30.13 10.29 -21.72
C LEU A 474 30.41 11.00 -23.08
N ALA A 475 29.38 11.20 -23.91
CA ALA A 475 29.54 11.75 -25.25
C ALA A 475 29.68 13.29 -25.24
N PRO A 476 30.46 13.88 -26.16
CA PRO A 476 30.44 15.31 -26.43
C PRO A 476 29.02 15.79 -26.71
N ILE A 477 28.64 16.92 -26.10
CA ILE A 477 27.30 17.55 -26.17
C ILE A 477 26.83 17.77 -27.62
N ASP A 478 27.76 17.87 -28.56
CA ASP A 478 27.53 18.25 -29.94
C ASP A 478 27.10 17.09 -30.86
N ALA A 479 26.88 15.89 -30.32
CA ALA A 479 26.60 14.69 -31.12
C ALA A 479 25.28 13.98 -30.79
N ILE A 480 24.31 14.70 -30.21
CA ILE A 480 22.97 14.18 -30.00
C ILE A 480 22.04 14.78 -31.05
N GLU A 481 21.40 13.93 -31.83
CA GLU A 481 20.35 14.32 -32.77
C GLU A 481 18.99 13.99 -32.18
N PHE A 482 18.03 14.91 -32.26
CA PHE A 482 16.64 14.63 -31.89
C PHE A 482 15.73 14.70 -33.12
N ILE A 483 14.89 13.68 -33.24
CA ILE A 483 13.94 13.49 -34.33
C ILE A 483 12.55 13.42 -33.69
N PRO A 484 11.81 14.54 -33.64
CA PRO A 484 10.45 14.57 -33.12
C PRO A 484 9.41 14.33 -34.21
N SER A 485 8.36 13.58 -33.90
CA SER A 485 7.21 13.37 -34.78
C SER A 485 5.94 13.08 -33.98
N ILE A 486 4.75 13.14 -34.61
CA ILE A 486 3.55 12.59 -33.98
C ILE A 486 3.76 11.09 -33.78
N LEU A 487 3.34 10.55 -32.62
CA LEU A 487 3.50 9.13 -32.31
C LEU A 487 2.94 8.25 -33.43
N GLY A 488 3.81 7.45 -34.06
CA GLY A 488 3.44 6.57 -35.18
C GLY A 488 3.33 7.24 -36.56
N MET A 489 3.71 8.51 -36.69
CA MET A 489 3.75 9.26 -37.95
C MET A 489 5.14 9.86 -38.20
N PRO A 490 5.49 10.22 -39.44
CA PRO A 490 6.82 10.74 -39.78
C PRO A 490 7.04 12.20 -39.38
N ASP A 491 5.98 13.01 -39.29
CA ASP A 491 6.08 14.46 -39.18
C ASP A 491 5.43 15.02 -37.91
N LEU A 492 5.82 16.23 -37.54
CA LEU A 492 5.13 17.06 -36.54
C LEU A 492 3.83 17.65 -37.11
N PRO A 493 2.87 18.09 -36.26
CA PRO A 493 1.76 18.91 -36.71
C PRO A 493 2.26 20.16 -37.45
N VAL A 494 1.57 20.60 -38.50
CA VAL A 494 1.98 21.74 -39.36
C VAL A 494 2.27 23.02 -38.57
N TRP A 495 1.59 23.21 -37.43
CA TRP A 495 1.75 24.38 -36.57
C TRP A 495 2.85 24.24 -35.51
N MET A 496 3.46 23.06 -35.36
CA MET A 496 4.50 22.75 -34.40
C MET A 496 5.85 22.65 -35.10
N GLN A 497 6.83 23.36 -34.58
CA GLN A 497 8.21 23.37 -35.05
C GLN A 497 9.14 22.86 -33.96
N TYR A 498 10.29 22.38 -34.40
CA TYR A 498 11.37 21.89 -33.57
C TYR A 498 12.63 22.71 -33.83
N LYS A 499 13.38 23.02 -32.77
CA LYS A 499 14.71 23.62 -32.89
C LYS A 499 15.67 23.04 -31.86
N HIS A 500 16.81 22.56 -32.35
CA HIS A 500 17.99 22.25 -31.56
C HIS A 500 18.89 23.49 -31.52
N VAL A 501 19.35 23.89 -30.34
CA VAL A 501 20.36 24.95 -30.24
C VAL A 501 21.75 24.35 -30.50
N ASN A 502 22.47 24.89 -31.48
CA ASN A 502 23.84 24.48 -31.80
C ASN A 502 24.72 24.47 -30.54
N HIS A 503 25.49 23.39 -30.35
CA HIS A 503 26.36 23.17 -29.20
C HIS A 503 25.65 23.15 -27.83
N SER A 504 24.39 22.71 -27.79
CA SER A 504 23.60 22.63 -26.56
C SER A 504 22.90 21.28 -26.38
N GLN A 505 22.80 20.81 -25.14
CA GLN A 505 21.91 19.70 -24.75
C GLN A 505 20.42 20.12 -24.72
N LYS A 506 20.07 21.31 -25.21
CA LYS A 506 18.70 21.83 -25.15
C LYS A 506 18.07 21.85 -26.53
N ALA A 507 16.94 21.16 -26.64
CA ALA A 507 16.11 21.16 -27.82
C ALA A 507 14.67 21.56 -27.44
N TYR A 508 13.97 22.24 -28.34
CA TYR A 508 12.68 22.84 -28.05
C TYR A 508 11.64 22.48 -29.11
N LEU A 509 10.41 22.24 -28.65
CA LEU A 509 9.19 22.26 -29.46
C LEU A 509 8.49 23.60 -29.22
N TYR A 510 8.08 24.28 -30.29
CA TYR A 510 7.38 25.54 -30.20
C TYR A 510 6.41 25.69 -31.37
N GLY A 511 5.40 26.55 -31.23
CA GLY A 511 4.40 26.70 -32.27
C GLY A 511 3.16 27.43 -31.80
N SER A 512 2.11 27.41 -32.61
CA SER A 512 0.82 28.03 -32.29
C SER A 512 -0.32 27.23 -32.90
N PRO A 513 -1.08 26.45 -32.12
CA PRO A 513 -2.14 25.59 -32.65
C PRO A 513 -3.22 26.38 -33.42
N ALA A 514 -3.74 25.75 -34.48
CA ALA A 514 -4.80 26.34 -35.31
C ALA A 514 -6.10 26.56 -34.50
N LEU A 515 -6.92 27.53 -34.94
CA LEU A 515 -8.17 27.93 -34.25
C LEU A 515 -9.12 26.76 -33.97
N ASP A 516 -9.15 25.77 -34.85
CA ASP A 516 -10.09 24.64 -34.78
C ASP A 516 -9.57 23.40 -34.05
N ASP A 517 -8.33 23.42 -33.55
CA ASP A 517 -7.66 22.27 -32.95
C ASP A 517 -8.10 22.09 -31.46
N ASP A 518 -8.82 21.02 -31.13
CA ASP A 518 -9.25 20.62 -29.77
C ASP A 518 -9.10 19.10 -29.60
N ARG A 519 -7.86 18.66 -29.34
CA ARG A 519 -7.54 17.23 -29.22
C ARG A 519 -6.30 17.02 -28.35
N ASP A 520 -6.12 15.76 -27.97
CA ASP A 520 -4.88 15.28 -27.39
C ASP A 520 -3.93 14.88 -28.53
N ILE A 521 -2.66 15.28 -28.40
CA ILE A 521 -1.60 14.94 -29.35
C ILE A 521 -0.43 14.36 -28.57
N GLU A 522 0.06 13.22 -29.02
CA GLU A 522 1.27 12.61 -28.49
C GLU A 522 2.41 12.80 -29.50
N ILE A 523 3.48 13.45 -29.04
CA ILE A 523 4.69 13.69 -29.82
C ILE A 523 5.76 12.71 -29.33
N GLU A 524 6.19 11.83 -30.21
CA GLU A 524 7.38 11.01 -30.01
C GLU A 524 8.63 11.84 -30.29
N VAL A 525 9.65 11.68 -29.45
CA VAL A 525 10.99 12.21 -29.69
C VAL A 525 11.97 11.06 -29.62
N ILE A 526 12.63 10.80 -30.75
CA ILE A 526 13.74 9.85 -30.84
C ILE A 526 15.03 10.65 -30.73
N SER A 527 15.83 10.36 -29.72
CA SER A 527 17.15 10.95 -29.54
C SER A 527 18.23 9.92 -29.85
N ILE A 528 19.15 10.25 -30.75
CA ILE A 528 20.20 9.38 -31.26
C ILE A 528 21.55 10.00 -30.92
N ASN A 529 22.42 9.22 -30.29
CA ASN A 529 23.82 9.58 -30.13
C ASN A 529 24.59 9.22 -31.41
N GLN A 530 25.13 10.21 -32.10
CA GLN A 530 25.81 10.02 -33.39
C GLN A 530 27.18 9.32 -33.25
N PHE A 531 27.74 9.18 -32.05
CA PHE A 531 29.00 8.45 -31.84
C PHE A 531 28.81 6.96 -31.61
N ASN A 532 27.85 6.57 -30.75
CA ASN A 532 27.65 5.17 -30.35
C ASN A 532 26.32 4.57 -30.82
N TYR A 533 25.51 5.34 -31.56
CA TYR A 533 24.18 4.97 -32.06
C TYR A 533 23.17 4.60 -30.98
N GLU A 534 23.44 4.93 -29.72
CA GLU A 534 22.49 4.75 -28.63
C GLU A 534 21.24 5.59 -28.89
N THR A 535 20.09 4.92 -28.92
CA THR A 535 18.81 5.51 -29.27
C THR A 535 17.87 5.44 -28.07
N HIS A 536 17.26 6.58 -27.73
CA HIS A 536 16.25 6.67 -26.69
C HIS A 536 14.98 7.27 -27.27
N LYS A 537 13.84 6.69 -26.91
CA LYS A 537 12.51 7.13 -27.32
C LYS A 537 11.76 7.69 -26.12
N GLN A 538 11.19 8.88 -26.27
CA GLN A 538 10.30 9.49 -25.28
C GLN A 538 9.01 9.94 -25.95
N VAL A 539 7.89 9.89 -25.22
CA VAL A 539 6.60 10.41 -25.68
C VAL A 539 6.16 11.57 -24.79
N MET A 540 5.85 12.70 -25.40
CA MET A 540 5.35 13.92 -24.78
C MET A 540 3.87 14.11 -25.12
N LYS A 541 3.02 14.34 -24.12
CA LYS A 541 1.57 14.49 -24.32
C LYS A 541 1.17 15.97 -24.29
N PHE A 542 0.38 16.41 -25.27
CA PHE A 542 -0.13 17.77 -25.37
C PHE A 542 -1.66 17.74 -25.40
N ARG A 543 -2.31 18.59 -24.59
CA ARG A 543 -3.75 18.88 -24.71
C ARG A 543 -3.90 20.23 -25.39
N VAL A 544 -4.45 20.25 -26.61
CA VAL A 544 -4.83 21.50 -27.28
C VAL A 544 -6.24 21.88 -26.87
N THR A 545 -6.43 23.09 -26.35
CA THR A 545 -7.75 23.59 -25.93
C THR A 545 -8.11 24.89 -26.66
N LYS A 546 -9.34 24.97 -27.17
CA LYS A 546 -9.87 26.20 -27.78
C LYS A 546 -9.97 27.34 -26.75
N ARG A 547 -9.38 28.49 -27.07
CA ARG A 547 -9.33 29.64 -26.17
C ARG A 547 -10.71 30.20 -25.77
N GLU A 548 -11.74 30.06 -26.60
CA GLU A 548 -13.11 30.51 -26.33
C GLU A 548 -13.82 29.76 -25.17
N LYS A 549 -13.37 28.55 -24.83
CA LYS A 549 -13.92 27.76 -23.70
C LYS A 549 -13.52 28.30 -22.31
N ILE A 550 -12.56 29.23 -22.23
CA ILE A 550 -12.11 29.81 -20.95
C ILE A 550 -12.87 31.10 -20.61
N CYS A 551 -13.25 31.90 -21.60
CA CYS A 551 -14.06 33.10 -21.37
C CYS A 551 -15.52 32.80 -20.99
N SER A 552 -15.97 31.55 -21.15
CA SER A 552 -17.32 31.10 -20.79
C SER A 552 -17.39 30.33 -19.46
N THR A 553 -16.25 30.15 -18.77
CA THR A 553 -16.16 29.40 -17.49
C THR A 553 -15.84 30.29 -16.28
N HIS A 554 -16.22 31.56 -16.32
CA HIS A 554 -16.40 32.39 -15.13
C HIS A 554 -17.89 32.66 -14.87
N PRO A 555 -18.55 31.87 -14.00
CA PRO A 555 -19.46 32.39 -12.99
C PRO A 555 -18.68 32.96 -11.79
#